data_AF-U6JP32-F1
#
_entry.id   AF-U6JP32-F1
#
_cell.length_a   1.000
_cell.length_b   1.000
_cell.length_c   1.000
_cell.angle_alpha   90.00
_cell.angle_beta   90.00
_cell.angle_gamma   90.00
#
_symmetry.space_group_name_H-M   'P 1'
#
loop_
_entity.id
_entity.type
_entity.pdbx_description
1 polymer ?
#
loop_
_entity_poly.entity_id
_entity_poly.type
_entity_poly.pdbx_seq_one_letter_code
_entity_poly.pdbx_strand_id
1 'polypeptide(L)'
;MSEGHQRAMQLFIQRPGKFMDEFSREFEEEFMKLMRTRYCRTRVLANSVYNNVVCDRHHIHMNSTIWVTLSEFVQYLGATNKCKIEHTPKGWYVEYIDHEELKKKEEEAKRRKIEKSQEDARMEQIQAMVEEAKRKGAFKKPEYTEMQREEGQTITVSLSKPQKQPEERKVNALQQLQEQLKQERLSKSGSQQEKRKLSAMEAIVLEAERRRQKDAAFERSPFSENNGASARDRGDRSEREETDEGTTTSEPRPPPHKYANADWWLQPGLIVKVMHKTLGDGKYYKQKGLVKSVDGRHSAVLELLEGGAILKLDQDYLETVIPPIGGRLAVVLGEWRGHQGRLEGLDVDSYSVQVTLDSGPLFKQGKHKGGQGVLVKGLPYEHVCKLDKQK
;
A
#
# COMPACT_ATOMS: atom_id res chain seq x y z
N MET A 1 30.36 6.05 -12.97
CA MET A 1 29.07 6.78 -12.95
C MET A 1 28.70 7.13 -14.40
N SER A 2 27.48 6.82 -14.84
CA SER A 2 27.03 7.03 -16.23
C SER A 2 26.81 8.51 -16.56
N GLU A 3 27.06 8.92 -17.81
CA GLU A 3 26.80 10.28 -18.32
C GLU A 3 25.34 10.70 -18.11
N GLY A 4 24.40 9.74 -18.14
CA GLY A 4 22.98 9.99 -17.83
C GLY A 4 22.75 10.43 -16.37
N HIS A 5 23.53 9.89 -15.43
CA HIS A 5 23.49 10.31 -14.03
C HIS A 5 24.11 11.70 -13.84
N GLN A 6 25.19 12.02 -14.56
CA GLN A 6 25.79 13.36 -14.56
C GLN A 6 24.84 14.42 -15.16
N ARG A 7 24.11 14.07 -16.23
CA ARG A 7 23.09 14.94 -16.83
C ARG A 7 21.90 15.14 -15.90
N ALA A 8 21.44 14.09 -15.22
CA ALA A 8 20.38 14.19 -14.21
C ALA A 8 20.79 15.08 -13.03
N MET A 9 22.05 14.95 -12.56
CA MET A 9 22.60 15.81 -11.52
C MET A 9 22.74 17.27 -11.96
N GLN A 10 23.11 17.53 -13.22
CA GLN A 10 23.13 18.89 -13.77
C GLN A 10 21.71 19.49 -13.90
N LEU A 11 20.72 18.69 -14.29
CA LEU A 11 19.32 19.13 -14.35
C LEU A 11 18.78 19.46 -12.95
N PHE A 12 19.16 18.68 -11.94
CA PHE A 12 18.83 18.94 -10.53
C PHE A 12 19.40 20.29 -10.06
N ILE A 13 20.67 20.59 -10.38
CA ILE A 13 21.31 21.87 -10.03
C ILE A 13 20.62 23.05 -10.72
N GLN A 14 20.18 22.88 -11.97
CA GLN A 14 19.55 23.97 -12.74
C GLN A 14 18.14 24.34 -12.26
N ARG A 15 17.39 23.39 -11.67
CA ARG A 15 15.99 23.61 -11.24
C ARG A 15 15.66 22.89 -9.92
N PRO A 16 16.29 23.29 -8.80
CA PRO A 16 16.09 22.59 -7.52
C PRO A 16 14.62 22.58 -7.06
N GLY A 17 13.88 23.68 -7.29
CA GLY A 17 12.48 23.79 -6.84
C GLY A 17 11.53 22.78 -7.48
N LYS A 18 11.67 22.48 -8.77
CA LYS A 18 10.77 21.53 -9.45
C LYS A 18 10.97 20.09 -8.96
N PHE A 19 12.23 19.70 -8.74
CA PHE A 19 12.54 18.38 -8.20
C PHE A 19 12.11 18.27 -6.74
N MET A 20 12.31 19.32 -5.93
CA MET A 20 11.80 19.36 -4.57
C MET A 20 10.27 19.22 -4.53
N ASP A 21 9.54 19.88 -5.44
CA ASP A 21 8.08 19.76 -5.53
C ASP A 21 7.63 18.34 -5.93
N GLU A 22 8.35 17.70 -6.87
CA GLU A 22 8.06 16.32 -7.32
C GLU A 22 8.32 15.30 -6.21
N PHE A 23 9.47 15.36 -5.55
CA PHE A 23 9.79 14.51 -4.40
C PHE A 23 8.84 14.74 -3.22
N SER A 24 8.40 15.99 -3.01
CA SER A 24 7.43 16.31 -1.96
C SER A 24 6.06 15.72 -2.27
N ARG A 25 5.62 15.75 -3.54
CA ARG A 25 4.38 15.09 -3.96
C ARG A 25 4.45 13.59 -3.78
N GLU A 26 5.52 12.95 -4.23
CA GLU A 26 5.68 11.49 -4.09
C GLU A 26 5.71 11.07 -2.61
N PHE A 27 6.45 11.79 -1.77
CA PHE A 27 6.47 11.56 -0.33
C PHE A 27 5.09 11.71 0.31
N GLU A 28 4.35 12.75 -0.06
CA GLU A 28 2.98 12.96 0.43
C GLU A 28 2.04 11.83 0.00
N GLU A 29 2.12 11.40 -1.25
CA GLU A 29 1.30 10.31 -1.79
C GLU A 29 1.59 8.98 -1.09
N GLU A 30 2.86 8.64 -0.83
CA GLU A 30 3.24 7.46 -0.05
C GLU A 30 2.74 7.52 1.39
N PHE A 31 2.92 8.66 2.06
CA PHE A 31 2.44 8.87 3.42
C PHE A 31 0.91 8.73 3.50
N MET A 32 0.18 9.33 2.55
CA MET A 32 -1.28 9.26 2.48
C MET A 32 -1.78 7.86 2.12
N LYS A 33 -1.07 7.13 1.24
CA LYS A 33 -1.36 5.72 0.92
C LYS A 33 -1.22 4.84 2.16
N LEU A 34 -0.18 5.05 2.96
CA LEU A 34 0.03 4.36 4.22
C LEU A 34 -1.07 4.67 5.24
N MET A 35 -1.46 5.94 5.35
CA MET A 35 -2.57 6.37 6.21
C MET A 35 -3.91 5.74 5.79
N ARG A 36 -4.21 5.70 4.48
CA ARG A 36 -5.43 5.07 3.94
C ARG A 36 -5.49 3.56 4.15
N THR A 37 -4.35 2.88 4.04
CA THR A 37 -4.30 1.42 4.08
C THR A 37 -4.27 0.87 5.50
N ARG A 38 -3.35 1.36 6.34
CA ARG A 38 -3.09 0.80 7.68
C ARG A 38 -3.73 1.59 8.82
N TYR A 39 -3.92 2.89 8.66
CA TYR A 39 -4.25 3.81 9.78
C TYR A 39 -5.55 4.60 9.58
N CYS A 40 -6.47 4.11 8.74
CA CYS A 40 -7.67 4.84 8.33
C CYS A 40 -8.71 5.07 9.44
N ARG A 41 -8.64 4.32 10.55
CA ARG A 41 -9.65 4.34 11.63
C ARG A 41 -9.11 4.75 12.99
N THR A 42 -7.81 4.99 13.11
CA THR A 42 -7.17 5.25 14.40
C THR A 42 -6.32 6.50 14.34
N ARG A 43 -6.26 7.23 15.47
CA ARG A 43 -5.25 8.28 15.67
C ARG A 43 -3.91 7.62 15.95
N VAL A 44 -2.87 8.05 15.24
CA VAL A 44 -1.54 7.42 15.31
C VAL A 44 -0.47 8.49 15.49
N LEU A 45 0.62 8.15 16.17
CA LEU A 45 1.77 9.04 16.32
C LEU A 45 2.45 9.23 14.95
N ALA A 46 2.72 10.48 14.56
CA ALA A 46 3.35 10.82 13.29
C ALA A 46 4.69 10.11 13.08
N ASN A 47 5.52 9.99 14.13
CA ASN A 47 6.81 9.30 14.07
C ASN A 47 6.65 7.82 13.70
N SER A 48 5.58 7.16 14.17
CA SER A 48 5.33 5.76 13.86
C SER A 48 4.99 5.58 12.38
N VAL A 49 4.15 6.47 11.84
CA VAL A 49 3.80 6.46 10.42
C VAL A 49 5.04 6.75 9.56
N TYR A 50 5.83 7.76 9.95
CA TYR A 50 7.09 8.09 9.26
C TYR A 50 8.07 6.92 9.21
N ASN A 51 8.31 6.24 10.34
CA ASN A 51 9.21 5.08 10.38
C ASN A 51 8.72 3.94 9.48
N ASN A 52 7.41 3.81 9.29
CA ASN A 52 6.84 2.83 8.37
C ASN A 52 7.01 3.22 6.89
N VAL A 53 7.03 4.51 6.57
CA VAL A 53 7.39 5.00 5.22
C VAL A 53 8.88 4.75 4.95
N VAL A 54 9.74 5.09 5.92
CA VAL A 54 11.20 4.92 5.83
C VAL A 54 11.64 3.45 5.82
N CYS A 55 10.75 2.52 6.19
CA CYS A 55 11.02 1.09 6.15
C CYS A 55 11.26 0.57 4.72
N ASP A 56 10.63 1.20 3.71
CA ASP A 56 10.78 0.79 2.32
C ASP A 56 12.13 1.25 1.75
N ARG A 57 12.84 0.36 1.03
CA ARG A 57 14.19 0.66 0.49
C ARG A 57 14.21 1.81 -0.52
N HIS A 58 13.08 2.07 -1.17
CA HIS A 58 12.94 3.09 -2.22
C HIS A 58 12.19 4.33 -1.73
N HIS A 59 12.05 4.52 -0.41
CA HIS A 59 11.39 5.71 0.14
C HIS A 59 12.22 6.98 -0.12
N ILE A 60 11.52 8.10 -0.26
CA ILE A 60 12.14 9.41 -0.29
C ILE A 60 12.34 9.87 1.16
N HIS A 61 13.59 10.12 1.54
CA HIS A 61 13.88 10.67 2.86
C HIS A 61 13.47 12.15 2.94
N MET A 62 12.95 12.60 4.09
CA MET A 62 12.44 13.97 4.30
C MET A 62 13.42 15.08 3.88
N ASN A 63 14.73 14.89 4.11
CA ASN A 63 15.76 15.84 3.68
C ASN A 63 15.76 16.17 2.18
N SER A 64 15.11 15.34 1.35
CA SER A 64 14.99 15.52 -0.10
C SER A 64 13.71 16.27 -0.51
N THR A 65 12.85 16.59 0.46
CA THR A 65 11.56 17.26 0.26
C THR A 65 11.60 18.70 0.76
N ILE A 66 10.53 19.47 0.52
CA ILE A 66 10.38 20.82 1.06
C ILE A 66 10.23 20.84 2.59
N TRP A 67 9.83 19.71 3.19
CA TRP A 67 9.68 19.58 4.63
C TRP A 67 10.92 18.94 5.21
N VAL A 68 11.74 19.72 5.91
CA VAL A 68 13.01 19.21 6.47
C VAL A 68 12.77 18.48 7.79
N THR A 69 11.68 18.82 8.50
CA THR A 69 11.32 18.21 9.79
C THR A 69 9.92 17.63 9.77
N LEU A 70 9.72 16.48 10.41
CA LEU A 70 8.40 15.81 10.44
C LEU A 70 7.31 16.71 11.01
N SER A 71 7.64 17.57 11.98
CA SER A 71 6.72 18.56 12.54
C SER A 71 6.19 19.54 11.49
N GLU A 72 7.03 19.96 10.54
CA GLU A 72 6.65 20.88 9.47
C GLU A 72 5.73 20.19 8.45
N PHE A 73 6.05 18.94 8.10
CA PHE A 73 5.19 18.13 7.25
C PHE A 73 3.82 17.88 7.89
N VAL A 74 3.79 17.55 9.18
CA VAL A 74 2.54 17.38 9.92
C VAL A 74 1.74 18.69 9.90
N GLN A 75 2.34 19.83 10.22
CA GLN A 75 1.65 21.13 10.14
C GLN A 75 1.07 21.41 8.74
N TYR A 76 1.79 21.05 7.68
CA TYR A 76 1.29 21.13 6.30
C TYR A 76 0.05 20.24 6.06
N LEU A 77 0.04 19.01 6.57
CA LEU A 77 -1.14 18.12 6.46
C LEU A 77 -2.38 18.70 7.18
N GLY A 78 -2.17 19.49 8.23
CA GLY A 78 -3.21 20.23 8.94
C GLY A 78 -3.73 21.41 8.15
N ALA A 79 -2.81 22.21 7.60
CA ALA A 79 -3.14 23.36 6.76
C ALA A 79 -3.93 22.95 5.51
N THR A 80 -3.60 21.80 4.93
CA THR A 80 -4.31 21.24 3.77
C THR A 80 -5.61 20.49 4.14
N ASN A 81 -5.95 20.40 5.42
CA ASN A 81 -7.10 19.64 5.95
C ASN A 81 -7.14 18.17 5.50
N LYS A 82 -5.99 17.58 5.16
CA LYS A 82 -5.90 16.17 4.75
C LYS A 82 -5.97 15.24 5.96
N CYS A 83 -5.43 15.69 7.09
CA CYS A 83 -5.46 14.96 8.36
C CYS A 83 -5.85 15.89 9.51
N LYS A 84 -6.53 15.35 10.54
CA LYS A 84 -6.67 16.03 11.82
C LYS A 84 -5.40 15.80 12.63
N ILE A 85 -4.92 16.85 13.26
CA ILE A 85 -3.67 16.83 14.01
C ILE A 85 -3.92 17.27 15.44
N GLU A 86 -3.38 16.51 16.37
CA GLU A 86 -3.43 16.79 17.81
C GLU A 86 -1.99 16.86 18.32
N HIS A 87 -1.62 17.98 18.96
CA HIS A 87 -0.32 18.12 19.61
C HIS A 87 -0.42 17.65 21.06
N THR A 88 0.38 16.66 21.43
CA THR A 88 0.45 16.15 22.80
C THR A 88 1.90 16.21 23.30
N PRO A 89 2.17 16.18 24.61
CA PRO A 89 3.54 16.16 25.13
C PRO A 89 4.35 14.93 24.70
N LYS A 90 3.71 13.86 24.19
CA LYS A 90 4.36 12.67 23.64
C LYS A 90 4.72 12.80 22.15
N GLY A 91 4.26 13.87 21.48
CA GLY A 91 4.47 14.12 20.05
C GLY A 91 3.18 14.42 19.30
N TRP A 92 3.30 14.50 17.98
CA TRP A 92 2.20 14.77 17.05
C TRP A 92 1.36 13.52 16.79
N TYR A 93 0.06 13.60 17.00
CA TYR A 93 -0.91 12.60 16.58
C TYR A 93 -1.60 13.05 15.30
N VAL A 94 -1.77 12.11 14.38
CA VAL A 94 -2.38 12.32 13.06
C VAL A 94 -3.53 11.33 12.91
N GLU A 95 -4.68 11.84 12.49
CA GLU A 95 -5.88 11.07 12.16
C GLU A 95 -6.27 11.38 10.71
N TYR A 96 -6.39 10.34 9.88
CA TYR A 96 -6.70 10.49 8.46
C TYR A 96 -8.16 10.92 8.27
N ILE A 97 -8.39 11.94 7.43
CA ILE A 97 -9.74 12.32 7.01
C ILE A 97 -9.97 11.78 5.60
N ASP A 98 -10.92 10.86 5.45
CA ASP A 98 -11.30 10.36 4.14
C ASP A 98 -12.25 11.34 3.42
N HIS A 99 -11.66 12.20 2.60
CA HIS A 99 -12.41 13.14 1.75
C HIS A 99 -13.25 12.45 0.67
N GLU A 100 -12.89 11.22 0.23
CA GLU A 100 -13.68 10.48 -0.76
C GLU A 100 -14.94 9.89 -0.14
N GLU A 101 -14.86 9.33 1.07
CA GLU A 101 -16.06 8.88 1.79
C GLU A 101 -16.97 10.06 2.14
N LEU A 102 -16.40 11.21 2.53
CA LEU A 102 -17.18 12.39 2.87
C LEU A 102 -17.95 12.91 1.65
N LYS A 103 -17.30 13.00 0.48
CA LYS A 103 -17.97 13.36 -0.79
C LYS A 103 -19.04 12.34 -1.20
N LYS A 104 -18.74 11.04 -1.13
CA LYS A 104 -19.74 9.99 -1.44
C LYS A 104 -20.96 10.07 -0.51
N LYS A 105 -20.73 10.28 0.78
CA LYS A 105 -21.80 10.42 1.78
C LYS A 105 -22.61 11.71 1.60
N GLU A 106 -21.97 12.81 1.21
CA GLU A 106 -22.66 14.05 0.84
C GLU A 106 -23.47 13.89 -0.45
N GLU A 107 -22.93 13.23 -1.47
CA GLU A 107 -23.65 12.93 -2.71
C GLU A 107 -24.83 12.00 -2.47
N GLU A 108 -24.67 10.98 -1.63
CA GLU A 108 -25.75 10.08 -1.24
C GLU A 108 -26.80 10.80 -0.39
N ALA A 109 -26.39 11.70 0.51
CA ALA A 109 -27.31 12.55 1.26
C ALA A 109 -28.06 13.54 0.35
N LYS A 110 -27.39 14.10 -0.68
CA LYS A 110 -28.03 14.95 -1.69
C LYS A 110 -29.01 14.13 -2.54
N ARG A 111 -28.62 12.92 -2.97
CA ARG A 111 -29.50 11.99 -3.70
C ARG A 111 -30.72 11.61 -2.86
N ARG A 112 -30.53 11.25 -1.59
CA ARG A 112 -31.62 10.94 -0.65
C ARG A 112 -32.52 12.15 -0.38
N LYS A 113 -31.99 13.36 -0.31
CA LYS A 113 -32.81 14.60 -0.19
C LYS A 113 -33.65 14.85 -1.44
N ILE A 114 -33.09 14.60 -2.62
CA ILE A 114 -33.80 14.76 -3.91
C ILE A 114 -34.88 13.68 -4.03
N GLU A 115 -34.57 12.43 -3.70
CA GLU A 115 -35.52 11.31 -3.70
C GLU A 115 -36.67 11.55 -2.72
N LYS A 116 -36.36 11.99 -1.49
CA LYS A 116 -37.37 12.34 -0.48
C LYS A 116 -38.30 13.46 -0.97
N SER A 117 -37.75 14.50 -1.61
CA SER A 117 -38.56 15.57 -2.21
C SER A 117 -39.44 15.09 -3.37
N GLN A 118 -39.03 14.07 -4.12
CA GLN A 118 -39.83 13.49 -5.21
C GLN A 118 -40.90 12.53 -4.69
N GLU A 119 -40.61 11.75 -3.65
CA GLU A 119 -41.57 10.88 -2.98
C GLU A 119 -42.66 11.68 -2.28
N ASP A 120 -42.29 12.77 -1.59
CA ASP A 120 -43.24 13.68 -0.94
C ASP A 120 -44.19 14.31 -1.98
N ALA A 121 -43.66 14.79 -3.11
CA ALA A 121 -44.47 15.33 -4.20
C ALA A 121 -45.37 14.27 -4.87
N ARG A 122 -44.86 13.03 -5.04
CA ARG A 122 -45.65 11.91 -5.59
C ARG A 122 -46.76 11.50 -4.62
N MET A 123 -46.50 11.51 -3.32
CA MET A 123 -47.47 11.16 -2.29
C MET A 123 -48.60 12.19 -2.24
N GLU A 124 -48.26 13.48 -2.30
CA GLU A 124 -49.24 14.57 -2.35
C GLU A 124 -50.12 14.46 -3.60
N GLN A 125 -49.53 14.13 -4.74
CA GLN A 125 -50.27 13.95 -5.99
C GLN A 125 -51.22 12.75 -5.96
N ILE A 126 -50.82 11.63 -5.35
CA ILE A 126 -51.68 10.47 -5.12
C ILE A 126 -52.82 10.82 -4.15
N GLN A 127 -52.52 11.55 -3.07
CA GLN A 127 -53.51 11.97 -2.09
C GLN A 127 -54.56 12.90 -2.73
N ALA A 128 -54.14 13.86 -3.56
CA ALA A 128 -55.04 14.74 -4.29
C ALA A 128 -55.94 13.97 -5.27
N MET A 129 -55.40 13.00 -6.01
CA MET A 129 -56.20 12.13 -6.88
C MET A 129 -57.18 11.26 -6.08
N VAL A 130 -56.77 10.75 -4.92
CA VAL A 130 -57.61 9.96 -4.02
C VAL A 130 -58.73 10.82 -3.45
N GLU A 131 -58.45 12.05 -3.06
CA GLU A 131 -59.46 12.98 -2.55
C GLU A 131 -60.44 13.41 -3.64
N GLU A 132 -59.96 13.67 -4.85
CA GLU A 132 -60.83 13.98 -5.98
C GLU A 132 -61.70 12.78 -6.39
N ALA A 133 -61.14 11.57 -6.37
CA ALA A 133 -61.89 10.33 -6.60
C ALA A 133 -62.92 10.06 -5.49
N LYS A 134 -62.60 10.39 -4.23
CA LYS A 134 -63.56 10.38 -3.11
C LYS A 134 -64.68 11.39 -3.33
N ARG A 135 -64.34 12.61 -3.76
CA ARG A 135 -65.32 13.69 -4.01
C ARG A 135 -66.23 13.39 -5.21
N LYS A 136 -65.70 12.74 -6.25
CA LYS A 136 -66.47 12.27 -7.42
C LYS A 136 -67.24 10.97 -7.17
N GLY A 137 -67.18 10.41 -5.96
CA GLY A 137 -67.94 9.21 -5.58
C GLY A 137 -67.46 7.89 -6.18
N ALA A 138 -66.28 7.85 -6.79
CA ALA A 138 -65.70 6.67 -7.42
C ALA A 138 -64.66 5.95 -6.54
N PHE A 139 -64.55 6.32 -5.26
CA PHE A 139 -63.57 5.74 -4.34
C PHE A 139 -64.11 4.49 -3.64
N LYS A 140 -63.82 3.32 -4.20
CA LYS A 140 -63.92 2.05 -3.47
C LYS A 140 -62.69 1.92 -2.56
N LYS A 141 -62.88 1.89 -1.24
CA LYS A 141 -61.84 1.39 -0.32
C LYS A 141 -61.49 -0.03 -0.76
N PRO A 142 -60.21 -0.41 -0.87
CA PRO A 142 -59.83 -1.80 -1.08
C PRO A 142 -60.15 -2.57 0.20
N GLU A 143 -61.39 -3.03 0.32
CA GLU A 143 -61.77 -4.09 1.24
C GLU A 143 -61.22 -5.40 0.68
N TYR A 144 -60.32 -6.01 1.43
CA TYR A 144 -59.84 -7.37 1.15
C TYR A 144 -61.05 -8.30 1.15
N THR A 145 -61.49 -8.68 -0.05
CA THR A 145 -62.52 -9.69 -0.25
C THR A 145 -61.81 -11.03 -0.40
N GLU A 146 -61.92 -11.91 0.60
CA GLU A 146 -61.44 -13.29 0.43
C GLU A 146 -62.25 -13.97 -0.69
N MET A 147 -61.53 -14.41 -1.72
CA MET A 147 -62.10 -15.21 -2.79
C MET A 147 -62.34 -16.63 -2.27
N GLN A 148 -63.54 -16.91 -1.75
CA GLN A 148 -63.96 -18.26 -1.42
C GLN A 148 -64.07 -19.08 -2.71
N ARG A 149 -63.28 -20.15 -2.79
CA ARG A 149 -63.30 -21.12 -3.89
C ARG A 149 -64.24 -22.25 -3.49
N GLU A 150 -65.37 -22.39 -4.17
CA GLU A 150 -66.11 -23.64 -4.22
C GLU A 150 -65.51 -24.48 -5.35
N GLU A 151 -65.20 -25.75 -5.06
CA GLU A 151 -64.39 -26.62 -5.93
C GLU A 151 -64.99 -26.78 -7.34
N GLY A 152 -64.16 -26.50 -8.37
CA GLY A 152 -64.34 -27.11 -9.70
C GLY A 152 -64.56 -26.20 -10.92
N GLN A 153 -64.58 -24.87 -10.83
CA GLN A 153 -64.70 -24.01 -12.02
C GLN A 153 -63.38 -23.34 -12.42
N THR A 154 -62.90 -23.63 -13.63
CA THR A 154 -61.77 -22.94 -14.26
C THR A 154 -62.14 -21.52 -14.64
N ILE A 155 -61.42 -20.53 -14.09
CA ILE A 155 -61.59 -19.11 -14.40
C ILE A 155 -60.99 -18.82 -15.78
N THR A 156 -61.81 -18.72 -16.81
CA THR A 156 -61.37 -18.16 -18.11
C THR A 156 -61.42 -16.64 -18.05
N VAL A 157 -60.26 -16.01 -17.88
CA VAL A 157 -60.12 -14.55 -17.95
C VAL A 157 -60.10 -14.11 -19.43
N SER A 158 -61.29 -13.86 -19.97
CA SER A 158 -61.46 -13.39 -21.35
C SER A 158 -61.30 -11.87 -21.43
N LEU A 159 -60.08 -11.40 -21.70
CA LEU A 159 -59.79 -9.98 -21.97
C LEU A 159 -60.05 -9.68 -23.47
N SER A 160 -61.31 -9.63 -23.85
CA SER A 160 -61.74 -9.34 -25.23
C SER A 160 -61.79 -7.83 -25.52
N LYS A 161 -60.87 -7.38 -26.38
CA LYS A 161 -60.87 -6.05 -27.03
C LYS A 161 -62.03 -6.01 -28.06
N PRO A 162 -62.90 -4.99 -28.09
CA PRO A 162 -63.90 -4.89 -29.14
C PRO A 162 -63.23 -4.48 -30.47
N GLN A 163 -63.38 -5.33 -31.50
CA GLN A 163 -63.04 -5.01 -32.89
C GLN A 163 -64.18 -4.22 -33.53
N LYS A 164 -63.86 -3.05 -34.08
CA LYS A 164 -64.70 -2.29 -35.01
C LYS A 164 -64.31 -2.62 -36.45
N GLN A 165 -65.30 -2.84 -37.30
CA GLN A 165 -65.19 -3.03 -38.75
C GLN A 165 -64.69 -1.76 -39.49
N PRO A 166 -64.17 -1.91 -40.73
CA PRO A 166 -63.45 -0.86 -41.45
C PRO A 166 -64.37 0.08 -42.27
N GLU A 167 -63.79 1.20 -42.71
CA GLU A 167 -64.35 2.38 -43.42
C GLU A 167 -64.76 3.54 -42.48
N GLU A 168 -64.34 4.80 -42.60
CA GLU A 168 -63.71 5.57 -43.68
C GLU A 168 -62.60 6.50 -43.14
N ARG A 169 -61.73 6.96 -44.06
CA ARG A 169 -60.59 7.86 -43.86
C ARG A 169 -60.90 9.07 -42.95
N LYS A 170 -60.28 9.11 -41.76
CA LYS A 170 -59.96 10.37 -41.07
C LYS A 170 -58.45 10.43 -40.88
N VAL A 171 -57.86 11.35 -41.63
CA VAL A 171 -56.43 11.68 -41.59
C VAL A 171 -55.98 11.96 -40.15
N ASN A 172 -54.89 11.29 -39.75
CA ASN A 172 -54.28 11.42 -38.44
C ASN A 172 -53.67 12.82 -38.26
N ALA A 173 -54.33 13.69 -37.52
CA ALA A 173 -53.82 15.00 -37.13
C ALA A 173 -52.44 14.92 -36.42
N LEU A 174 -52.13 13.78 -35.80
CA LEU A 174 -50.84 13.52 -35.16
C LEU A 174 -49.69 13.30 -36.17
N GLN A 175 -50.00 12.75 -37.34
CA GLN A 175 -49.01 12.42 -38.36
C GLN A 175 -48.63 13.66 -39.18
N GLN A 176 -49.59 14.56 -39.42
CA GLN A 176 -49.35 15.87 -40.02
C GLN A 176 -48.53 16.79 -39.09
N LEU A 177 -48.78 16.75 -37.78
CA LEU A 177 -47.98 17.51 -36.81
C LEU A 177 -46.52 17.02 -36.75
N GLN A 178 -46.33 15.70 -36.82
CA GLN A 178 -45.01 15.08 -36.82
C GLN A 178 -44.23 15.37 -38.11
N GLU A 179 -44.93 15.53 -39.23
CA GLU A 179 -44.35 15.89 -40.53
C GLU A 179 -44.04 17.40 -40.62
N GLN A 180 -44.87 18.26 -40.01
CA GLN A 180 -44.59 19.69 -39.82
C GLN A 180 -43.38 19.93 -38.91
N LEU A 181 -43.26 19.20 -37.80
CA LEU A 181 -42.08 19.24 -36.90
C LEU A 181 -40.81 18.71 -37.59
N LYS A 182 -40.95 17.80 -38.56
CA LYS A 182 -39.83 17.26 -39.35
C LYS A 182 -39.41 18.25 -40.45
N GLN A 183 -40.35 18.96 -41.06
CA GLN A 183 -40.06 20.04 -42.02
C GLN A 183 -39.47 21.29 -41.35
N GLU A 184 -39.91 21.66 -40.14
CA GLU A 184 -39.27 22.72 -39.33
C GLU A 184 -37.84 22.37 -38.89
N ARG A 185 -37.52 21.07 -38.76
CA ARG A 185 -36.15 20.60 -38.52
C ARG A 185 -35.25 20.65 -39.76
N LEU A 186 -35.83 20.61 -40.97
CA LEU A 186 -35.10 20.65 -42.24
C LEU A 186 -34.89 22.09 -42.74
N SER A 187 -35.77 23.04 -42.40
CA SER A 187 -35.65 24.45 -42.81
C SER A 187 -34.76 25.32 -41.92
N LYS A 188 -34.24 24.79 -40.80
CA LYS A 188 -33.30 25.48 -39.91
C LYS A 188 -31.87 24.90 -39.94
N SER A 189 -31.39 24.53 -41.13
CA SER A 189 -29.97 24.26 -41.41
C SER A 189 -29.27 25.50 -41.96
N GLY A 190 -29.38 26.61 -41.25
CA GLY A 190 -28.69 27.85 -41.59
C GLY A 190 -28.55 28.74 -40.36
N SER A 191 -27.32 28.87 -39.89
CA SER A 191 -26.81 29.81 -38.86
C SER A 191 -27.05 29.51 -37.36
N GLN A 192 -25.90 29.38 -36.69
CA GLN A 192 -25.57 29.62 -35.28
C GLN A 192 -25.99 28.64 -34.17
N GLN A 193 -24.97 28.34 -33.35
CA GLN A 193 -24.92 27.43 -32.22
C GLN A 193 -25.76 27.96 -31.04
N GLU A 194 -26.75 27.19 -30.61
CA GLU A 194 -27.19 27.17 -29.21
C GLU A 194 -27.44 25.73 -28.75
N LYS A 195 -26.83 25.39 -27.62
CA LYS A 195 -26.85 24.05 -27.00
C LYS A 195 -28.27 23.72 -26.50
N ARG A 196 -29.01 22.88 -27.23
CA ARG A 196 -30.20 22.22 -26.67
C ARG A 196 -29.76 21.18 -25.65
N LYS A 197 -30.25 21.31 -24.42
CA LYS A 197 -30.08 20.33 -23.35
C LYS A 197 -30.79 19.04 -23.77
N LEU A 198 -30.04 17.95 -23.90
CA LEU A 198 -30.57 16.60 -24.13
C LEU A 198 -31.51 16.22 -22.99
N SER A 199 -32.63 15.58 -23.32
CA SER A 199 -33.56 15.04 -22.31
C SER A 199 -32.83 14.01 -21.46
N ALA A 200 -33.06 14.02 -20.14
CA ALA A 200 -32.33 13.21 -19.16
C ALA A 200 -32.36 11.70 -19.47
N MET A 201 -33.37 11.22 -20.20
CA MET A 201 -33.48 9.82 -20.61
C MET A 201 -32.60 9.48 -21.82
N GLU A 202 -32.41 10.43 -22.75
CA GLU A 202 -31.62 10.27 -23.97
C GLU A 202 -30.11 10.27 -23.66
N ALA A 203 -29.69 11.05 -22.65
CA ALA A 203 -28.32 11.05 -22.15
C ALA A 203 -27.91 9.71 -21.50
N ILE A 204 -28.84 9.05 -20.77
CA ILE A 204 -28.58 7.77 -20.10
C ILE A 204 -28.44 6.63 -21.12
N VAL A 205 -29.30 6.60 -22.14
CA VAL A 205 -29.24 5.57 -23.19
C VAL A 205 -27.95 5.71 -24.01
N LEU A 206 -27.59 6.94 -24.39
CA LEU A 206 -26.37 7.20 -25.16
C LEU A 206 -25.10 6.87 -24.35
N GLU A 207 -25.09 7.13 -23.04
CA GLU A 207 -23.96 6.78 -22.17
C GLU A 207 -23.86 5.27 -21.92
N ALA A 208 -25.00 4.57 -21.78
CA ALA A 208 -25.04 3.12 -21.66
C ALA A 208 -24.55 2.42 -22.93
N GLU A 209 -24.93 2.92 -24.12
CA GLU A 209 -24.43 2.40 -25.41
C GLU A 209 -22.94 2.69 -25.60
N ARG A 210 -22.45 3.87 -25.19
CA ARG A 210 -21.02 4.20 -25.27
C ARG A 210 -20.17 3.36 -24.31
N ARG A 211 -20.70 3.03 -23.13
CA ARG A 211 -20.04 2.09 -22.19
C ARG A 211 -20.03 0.69 -22.78
N ARG A 212 -21.16 0.21 -23.32
CA ARG A 212 -21.25 -1.10 -23.98
C ARG A 212 -20.31 -1.22 -25.19
N GLN A 213 -20.12 -0.16 -25.97
CA GLN A 213 -19.14 -0.12 -27.08
C GLN A 213 -17.69 -0.10 -26.57
N LYS A 214 -17.39 0.58 -25.46
CA LYS A 214 -16.06 0.55 -24.84
C LYS A 214 -15.73 -0.81 -24.23
N ASP A 215 -16.69 -1.45 -23.58
CA ASP A 215 -16.54 -2.78 -23.00
C ASP A 215 -16.38 -3.84 -24.11
N ALA A 216 -17.12 -3.71 -25.22
CA ALA A 216 -16.97 -4.57 -26.39
C ALA A 216 -15.66 -4.32 -27.17
N ALA A 217 -15.11 -3.11 -27.13
CA ALA A 217 -13.82 -2.78 -27.71
C ALA A 217 -12.64 -3.23 -26.83
N PHE A 218 -12.83 -3.26 -25.50
CA PHE A 218 -11.85 -3.75 -24.53
C PHE A 218 -11.71 -5.29 -24.59
N GLU A 219 -12.80 -6.02 -24.82
CA GLU A 219 -12.78 -7.48 -25.01
C GLU A 219 -12.19 -7.96 -26.35
N ARG A 220 -12.01 -7.07 -27.34
CA ARG A 220 -11.42 -7.42 -28.66
C ARG A 220 -9.92 -7.14 -28.77
N SER A 221 -9.25 -6.75 -27.69
CA SER A 221 -7.81 -6.52 -27.64
C SER A 221 -7.03 -7.83 -27.40
N PRO A 222 -6.12 -8.27 -28.30
CA PRO A 222 -5.49 -9.58 -28.23
C PRO A 222 -4.20 -9.57 -27.38
N PHE A 223 -4.27 -9.10 -26.13
CA PHE A 223 -3.13 -9.22 -25.21
C PHE A 223 -3.56 -9.11 -23.75
N SER A 224 -3.84 -10.26 -23.12
CA SER A 224 -3.56 -10.58 -21.71
C SER A 224 -4.34 -11.84 -21.34
N GLU A 225 -3.76 -13.00 -21.63
CA GLU A 225 -4.22 -14.25 -21.03
C GLU A 225 -3.77 -14.35 -19.57
N ASN A 226 -4.74 -14.70 -18.75
CA ASN A 226 -4.66 -15.54 -17.56
C ASN A 226 -4.32 -14.89 -16.22
N ASN A 227 -5.37 -14.51 -15.50
CA ASN A 227 -5.44 -14.84 -14.07
C ASN A 227 -6.88 -15.04 -13.62
N GLY A 228 -7.18 -16.17 -12.96
CA GLY A 228 -8.41 -16.32 -12.20
C GLY A 228 -8.86 -17.77 -11.93
N ALA A 229 -8.54 -18.27 -10.73
CA ALA A 229 -9.52 -18.44 -9.64
C ALA A 229 -9.44 -19.76 -8.84
N SER A 230 -9.27 -19.56 -7.52
CA SER A 230 -10.00 -20.19 -6.40
C SER A 230 -9.78 -21.65 -5.97
N ALA A 231 -9.27 -21.75 -4.74
CA ALA A 231 -9.88 -22.38 -3.55
C ALA A 231 -9.71 -23.91 -3.27
N ARG A 232 -9.25 -24.15 -2.03
CA ARG A 232 -9.30 -25.37 -1.18
C ARG A 232 -8.27 -26.46 -1.46
N ASP A 233 -7.40 -26.77 -0.49
CA ASP A 233 -7.53 -27.91 0.44
C ASP A 233 -6.23 -28.06 1.27
N ARG A 234 -6.35 -28.85 2.34
CA ARG A 234 -5.43 -29.16 3.44
C ARG A 234 -4.05 -29.67 3.04
N GLY A 235 -3.08 -29.37 3.91
CA GLY A 235 -2.23 -30.36 4.58
C GLY A 235 -1.17 -31.14 3.78
N ASP A 236 0.03 -31.16 4.37
CA ASP A 236 1.07 -32.20 4.30
C ASP A 236 2.29 -31.95 3.39
N ARG A 237 3.39 -31.67 4.08
CA ARG A 237 4.71 -32.33 4.01
C ARG A 237 4.90 -33.29 2.82
N SER A 238 5.78 -32.93 1.88
CA SER A 238 6.90 -33.79 1.47
C SER A 238 7.81 -33.08 0.47
N GLU A 239 9.08 -33.45 0.57
CA GLU A 239 10.23 -33.16 -0.27
C GLU A 239 9.94 -33.14 -1.77
N ARG A 240 10.55 -32.19 -2.50
CA ARG A 240 10.97 -32.41 -3.89
C ARG A 240 12.13 -31.49 -4.25
N GLU A 241 13.26 -32.15 -4.47
CA GLU A 241 14.47 -31.65 -5.10
C GLU A 241 14.25 -31.30 -6.58
N GLU A 242 15.03 -30.30 -6.99
CA GLU A 242 15.69 -30.10 -8.31
C GLU A 242 14.86 -30.23 -9.59
N THR A 243 14.69 -29.10 -10.30
CA THR A 243 15.45 -28.77 -11.53
C THR A 243 15.03 -27.38 -12.02
N ASP A 244 15.93 -26.40 -12.02
CA ASP A 244 15.98 -25.41 -13.11
C ASP A 244 17.38 -24.76 -13.15
N GLU A 245 18.16 -25.17 -14.15
CA GLU A 245 19.46 -24.62 -14.49
C GLU A 245 19.27 -23.35 -15.34
N GLY A 246 19.59 -22.19 -14.75
CA GLY A 246 19.65 -20.91 -15.44
C GLY A 246 20.86 -20.10 -14.95
N THR A 247 21.92 -20.11 -15.74
CA THR A 247 23.22 -19.46 -15.52
C THR A 247 23.13 -17.96 -15.15
N THR A 248 23.47 -17.60 -13.91
CA THR A 248 24.05 -16.28 -13.57
C THR A 248 24.99 -16.41 -12.35
N THR A 249 26.29 -16.21 -12.59
CA THR A 249 27.36 -15.84 -11.63
C THR A 249 27.15 -16.27 -10.17
N SER A 250 27.47 -17.54 -9.88
CA SER A 250 27.31 -18.16 -8.56
C SER A 250 28.34 -17.65 -7.54
N GLU A 251 28.05 -16.52 -6.90
CA GLU A 251 28.63 -16.28 -5.58
C GLU A 251 28.10 -17.37 -4.62
N PRO A 252 28.97 -18.01 -3.83
CA PRO A 252 28.56 -19.06 -2.90
C PRO A 252 27.60 -18.44 -1.88
N ARG A 253 26.33 -18.83 -1.86
CA ARG A 253 25.37 -18.35 -0.85
C ARG A 253 25.27 -19.35 0.30
N PRO A 254 25.28 -18.88 1.56
CA PRO A 254 25.11 -19.75 2.71
C PRO A 254 23.64 -20.24 2.81
N PRO A 255 23.38 -21.34 3.53
CA PRO A 255 22.02 -21.77 3.79
C PRO A 255 21.24 -20.68 4.54
N PRO A 256 19.94 -20.53 4.29
CA PRO A 256 19.13 -19.52 4.97
C PRO A 256 19.17 -19.72 6.49
N HIS A 257 19.72 -18.74 7.21
CA HIS A 257 19.84 -18.80 8.66
C HIS A 257 18.50 -18.41 9.31
N LYS A 258 18.01 -19.23 10.27
CA LYS A 258 16.73 -19.03 10.99
C LYS A 258 16.57 -17.63 11.60
N TYR A 259 17.69 -16.98 11.93
CA TYR A 259 17.75 -15.65 12.54
C TYR A 259 18.52 -14.63 11.67
N ALA A 260 18.45 -14.76 10.34
CA ALA A 260 19.09 -13.80 9.43
C ALA A 260 18.57 -12.35 9.63
N ASN A 261 17.28 -12.22 9.95
CA ASN A 261 16.61 -10.93 10.20
C ASN A 261 16.52 -10.56 11.69
N ALA A 262 17.33 -11.17 12.55
CA ALA A 262 17.28 -10.89 13.99
C ALA A 262 18.21 -9.73 14.35
N ASP A 263 17.70 -8.80 15.17
CA ASP A 263 18.36 -7.54 15.52
C ASP A 263 19.49 -7.69 16.56
N TRP A 264 19.54 -8.81 17.29
CA TRP A 264 20.61 -9.04 18.25
C TRP A 264 21.87 -9.54 17.56
N TRP A 265 23.04 -8.99 17.89
CA TRP A 265 24.32 -9.38 17.27
C TRP A 265 25.34 -9.91 18.28
N LEU A 266 25.08 -9.75 19.57
CA LEU A 266 25.99 -10.20 20.63
C LEU A 266 26.16 -11.72 20.64
N GLN A 267 27.40 -12.16 20.67
CA GLN A 267 27.79 -13.56 20.82
C GLN A 267 29.01 -13.67 21.76
N PRO A 268 29.12 -14.76 22.53
CA PRO A 268 30.28 -15.00 23.38
C PRO A 268 31.56 -15.17 22.55
N GLY A 269 32.68 -14.66 23.06
CA GLY A 269 34.00 -14.69 22.39
C GLY A 269 34.26 -13.51 21.45
N LEU A 270 33.33 -12.57 21.32
CA LEU A 270 33.54 -11.33 20.57
C LEU A 270 34.31 -10.29 21.38
N ILE A 271 35.15 -9.51 20.69
CA ILE A 271 35.78 -8.31 21.25
C ILE A 271 34.97 -7.11 20.80
N VAL A 272 34.36 -6.43 21.76
CA VAL A 272 33.54 -5.25 21.53
C VAL A 272 34.15 -4.03 22.20
N LYS A 273 33.74 -2.85 21.75
CA LYS A 273 34.19 -1.59 22.33
C LYS A 273 33.03 -0.94 23.09
N VAL A 274 33.30 -0.51 24.32
CA VAL A 274 32.30 0.10 25.19
C VAL A 274 32.11 1.56 24.80
N MET A 275 30.89 1.97 24.49
CA MET A 275 30.53 3.33 24.07
C MET A 275 29.70 4.10 25.12
N HIS A 276 29.64 3.57 26.35
CA HIS A 276 28.94 4.22 27.44
C HIS A 276 29.78 5.33 28.09
N LYS A 277 29.36 6.60 27.90
CA LYS A 277 30.12 7.78 28.36
C LYS A 277 30.05 8.04 29.87
N THR A 278 28.96 7.65 30.52
CA THR A 278 28.68 8.00 31.93
C THR A 278 28.93 6.86 32.91
N LEU A 279 29.42 5.70 32.45
CA LEU A 279 29.61 4.52 33.32
C LEU A 279 30.97 4.64 33.99
N GLY A 280 30.98 4.62 35.33
CA GLY A 280 32.21 4.71 36.12
C GLY A 280 33.01 5.97 35.79
N ASP A 281 32.35 7.13 35.73
CA ASP A 281 32.94 8.43 35.39
C ASP A 281 33.64 8.47 34.01
N GLY A 282 33.19 7.61 33.08
CA GLY A 282 33.77 7.51 31.74
C GLY A 282 35.07 6.73 31.68
N LYS A 283 35.49 6.09 32.78
CA LYS A 283 36.71 5.27 32.84
C LYS A 283 36.73 4.16 31.80
N TYR A 284 35.56 3.61 31.47
CA TYR A 284 35.42 2.47 30.55
C TYR A 284 35.04 2.89 29.13
N TYR A 285 34.89 4.19 28.87
CA TYR A 285 34.52 4.69 27.55
C TYR A 285 35.65 4.44 26.54
N LYS A 286 35.28 3.90 25.37
CA LYS A 286 36.18 3.47 24.27
C LYS A 286 37.14 2.33 24.61
N GLN A 287 37.02 1.72 25.80
CA GLN A 287 37.81 0.53 26.13
C GLN A 287 37.25 -0.71 25.44
N LYS A 288 38.14 -1.68 25.19
CA LYS A 288 37.80 -2.96 24.56
C LYS A 288 37.53 -4.00 25.64
N GLY A 289 36.46 -4.76 25.46
CA GLY A 289 36.09 -5.86 26.34
C GLY A 289 35.77 -7.13 25.56
N LEU A 290 36.01 -8.27 26.20
CA LEU A 290 35.66 -9.60 25.74
C LEU A 290 34.25 -9.95 26.23
N VAL A 291 33.37 -10.37 25.34
CA VAL A 291 32.05 -10.91 25.70
C VAL A 291 32.23 -12.32 26.29
N LYS A 292 32.06 -12.47 27.61
CA LYS A 292 32.09 -13.78 28.28
C LYS A 292 30.80 -14.55 28.09
N SER A 293 29.67 -13.89 28.32
CA SER A 293 28.33 -14.47 28.20
C SER A 293 27.34 -13.41 27.75
N VAL A 294 26.24 -13.86 27.15
CA VAL A 294 25.11 -13.02 26.75
C VAL A 294 23.94 -13.40 27.65
N ASP A 295 23.38 -12.41 28.34
CA ASP A 295 22.21 -12.56 29.19
C ASP A 295 20.95 -12.14 28.40
N GLY A 296 20.08 -13.11 28.13
CA GLY A 296 18.90 -12.90 27.28
C GLY A 296 19.25 -12.80 25.79
N ARG A 297 18.96 -11.63 25.18
CA ARG A 297 19.16 -11.39 23.73
C ARG A 297 20.01 -10.16 23.42
N HIS A 298 19.91 -9.10 24.22
CA HIS A 298 20.55 -7.81 23.93
C HIS A 298 21.61 -7.41 24.97
N SER A 299 21.71 -8.09 26.11
CA SER A 299 22.65 -7.73 27.16
C SER A 299 23.85 -8.70 27.18
N ALA A 300 25.07 -8.17 27.23
CA ALA A 300 26.30 -8.93 27.35
C ALA A 300 27.01 -8.67 28.68
N VAL A 301 27.62 -9.72 29.23
CA VAL A 301 28.59 -9.65 30.31
C VAL A 301 29.98 -9.60 29.68
N LEU A 302 30.64 -8.46 29.84
CA LEU A 302 31.93 -8.13 29.26
C LEU A 302 33.01 -8.20 30.33
N GLU A 303 34.17 -8.73 29.99
CA GLU A 303 35.40 -8.54 30.75
C GLU A 303 36.29 -7.57 29.99
N LEU A 304 36.59 -6.42 30.59
CA LEU A 304 37.48 -5.44 29.99
C LEU A 304 38.90 -5.99 29.87
N LEU A 305 39.52 -5.79 28.69
CA LEU A 305 40.92 -6.17 28.48
C LEU A 305 41.86 -5.29 29.30
N GLU A 306 41.46 -4.04 29.55
CA GLU A 306 42.18 -3.10 30.40
C GLU A 306 41.53 -3.08 31.79
N GLY A 307 42.24 -3.63 32.78
CA GLY A 307 41.81 -3.60 34.19
C GLY A 307 40.89 -4.74 34.64
N GLY A 308 40.50 -5.67 33.76
CA GLY A 308 39.81 -6.91 34.12
C GLY A 308 38.43 -6.75 34.77
N ALA A 309 37.86 -5.54 34.76
CA ALA A 309 36.56 -5.29 35.34
C ALA A 309 35.46 -5.95 34.49
N ILE A 310 34.47 -6.52 35.17
CA ILE A 310 33.34 -7.19 34.53
C ILE A 310 32.15 -6.23 34.50
N LEU A 311 31.60 -5.98 33.31
CA LEU A 311 30.50 -5.05 33.08
C LEU A 311 29.34 -5.77 32.40
N LYS A 312 28.11 -5.52 32.86
CA LYS A 312 26.90 -5.94 32.16
C LYS A 312 26.35 -4.75 31.39
N LEU A 313 26.35 -4.83 30.05
CA LEU A 313 25.92 -3.76 29.16
C LEU A 313 24.99 -4.28 28.06
N ASP A 314 24.07 -3.42 27.65
CA ASP A 314 23.22 -3.70 26.50
C ASP A 314 23.94 -3.40 25.18
N GLN A 315 23.52 -4.04 24.08
CA GLN A 315 24.14 -3.94 22.77
C GLN A 315 24.17 -2.51 22.23
N ASP A 316 23.19 -1.67 22.62
CA ASP A 316 23.11 -0.25 22.22
C ASP A 316 24.30 0.58 22.71
N TYR A 317 24.95 0.12 23.77
CA TYR A 317 26.13 0.75 24.35
C TYR A 317 27.45 0.10 23.92
N LEU A 318 27.40 -0.81 22.94
CA LEU A 318 28.53 -1.58 22.43
C LEU A 318 28.70 -1.36 20.94
N GLU A 319 29.95 -1.30 20.51
CA GLU A 319 30.34 -1.14 19.11
C GLU A 319 31.13 -2.38 18.68
N THR A 320 30.86 -2.89 17.47
CA THR A 320 31.66 -3.97 16.88
C THR A 320 33.08 -3.48 16.59
N VAL A 321 34.06 -4.35 16.79
CA VAL A 321 35.46 -4.02 16.50
C VAL A 321 35.91 -4.78 15.27
N ILE A 322 36.39 -4.08 14.25
CA ILE A 322 36.98 -4.72 13.06
C ILE A 322 38.43 -5.14 13.41
N PRO A 323 38.83 -6.40 13.20
CA PRO A 323 40.21 -6.81 13.40
C PRO A 323 41.14 -6.19 12.34
N PRO A 324 42.46 -6.19 12.56
CA PRO A 324 43.41 -5.89 11.49
C PRO A 324 43.31 -6.94 10.36
N ILE A 325 43.79 -6.59 9.16
CA ILE A 325 43.86 -7.50 8.01
C ILE A 325 44.62 -8.78 8.41
N GLY A 326 44.07 -9.93 8.04
CA GLY A 326 44.51 -11.27 8.45
C GLY A 326 44.01 -11.71 9.83
N GLY A 327 43.36 -10.83 10.59
CA GLY A 327 42.82 -11.11 11.91
C GLY A 327 41.52 -11.92 11.88
N ARG A 328 41.26 -12.65 12.96
CA ARG A 328 40.05 -13.47 13.16
C ARG A 328 38.82 -12.59 13.38
N LEU A 329 37.73 -12.95 12.73
CA LEU A 329 36.41 -12.35 12.92
C LEU A 329 35.31 -13.39 12.91
N ALA A 330 34.15 -13.00 13.43
CA ALA A 330 32.89 -13.68 13.27
C ALA A 330 31.89 -12.74 12.61
N VAL A 331 31.03 -13.33 11.78
CA VAL A 331 29.89 -12.64 11.17
C VAL A 331 28.71 -12.77 12.11
N VAL A 332 28.22 -11.63 12.59
CA VAL A 332 27.20 -11.54 13.65
C VAL A 332 25.79 -11.27 13.10
N LEU A 333 25.69 -10.68 11.91
CA LEU A 333 24.43 -10.30 11.26
C LEU A 333 24.38 -10.76 9.79
N GLY A 334 23.16 -10.83 9.24
CA GLY A 334 22.91 -11.15 7.84
C GLY A 334 22.92 -12.65 7.49
N GLU A 335 23.06 -12.94 6.20
CA GLU A 335 22.97 -14.30 5.63
C GLU A 335 24.12 -15.21 6.11
N TRP A 336 25.30 -14.61 6.29
CA TRP A 336 26.51 -15.30 6.74
C TRP A 336 26.63 -15.38 8.27
N ARG A 337 25.56 -15.07 9.01
CA ARG A 337 25.56 -15.09 10.47
C ARG A 337 26.04 -16.43 11.05
N GLY A 338 26.90 -16.35 12.06
CA GLY A 338 27.49 -17.51 12.74
C GLY A 338 28.69 -18.12 12.03
N HIS A 339 29.10 -17.58 10.89
CA HIS A 339 30.36 -17.96 10.24
C HIS A 339 31.54 -17.20 10.87
N GLN A 340 32.70 -17.83 10.84
CA GLN A 340 33.96 -17.30 11.32
C GLN A 340 34.97 -17.35 10.19
N GLY A 341 35.96 -16.46 10.25
CA GLY A 341 36.91 -16.30 9.17
C GLY A 341 38.06 -15.36 9.48
N ARG A 342 38.71 -14.90 8.41
CA ARG A 342 39.77 -13.89 8.44
C ARG A 342 39.40 -12.71 7.57
N LEU A 343 39.79 -11.52 8.00
CA LEU A 343 39.69 -10.31 7.19
C LEU A 343 40.77 -10.32 6.10
N GLU A 344 40.41 -10.13 4.84
CA GLU A 344 41.39 -9.96 3.75
C GLU A 344 41.56 -8.51 3.33
N GLY A 345 40.45 -7.77 3.27
CA GLY A 345 40.44 -6.40 2.76
C GLY A 345 39.33 -5.58 3.36
N LEU A 346 39.53 -4.27 3.35
CA LEU A 346 38.59 -3.26 3.80
C LEU A 346 38.37 -2.30 2.63
N ASP A 347 37.12 -2.03 2.30
CA ASP A 347 36.71 -0.98 1.36
C ASP A 347 36.06 0.15 2.15
N VAL A 348 36.80 1.25 2.30
CA VAL A 348 36.38 2.42 3.06
C VAL A 348 35.28 3.19 2.34
N ASP A 349 35.23 3.16 1.01
CA ASP A 349 34.29 3.94 0.22
C ASP A 349 32.87 3.34 0.28
N SER A 350 32.77 2.01 0.32
CA SER A 350 31.50 1.29 0.42
C SER A 350 31.14 0.84 1.84
N TYR A 351 31.97 1.16 2.84
CA TYR A 351 31.84 0.68 4.22
C TYR A 351 31.68 -0.84 4.31
N SER A 352 32.45 -1.57 3.48
CA SER A 352 32.34 -3.02 3.35
C SER A 352 33.68 -3.75 3.52
N VAL A 353 33.64 -5.00 3.98
CA VAL A 353 34.79 -5.87 4.20
C VAL A 353 34.76 -7.04 3.23
N GLN A 354 35.96 -7.47 2.86
CA GLN A 354 36.22 -8.74 2.20
C GLN A 354 36.76 -9.72 3.24
N VAL A 355 36.06 -10.83 3.43
CA VAL A 355 36.40 -11.84 4.44
C VAL A 355 36.46 -13.23 3.82
N THR A 356 37.39 -14.03 4.30
CA THR A 356 37.49 -15.45 3.94
C THR A 356 36.97 -16.27 5.11
N LEU A 357 35.83 -16.90 4.93
CA LEU A 357 35.15 -17.71 5.94
C LEU A 357 35.72 -19.13 5.92
N ASP A 358 36.17 -19.63 7.07
CA ASP A 358 36.77 -20.96 7.22
C ASP A 358 35.97 -21.89 8.15
N SER A 359 35.01 -21.34 8.91
CA SER A 359 34.18 -22.09 9.86
C SER A 359 32.76 -21.52 9.92
N GLY A 360 31.77 -22.35 10.27
CA GLY A 360 30.38 -21.91 10.42
C GLY A 360 29.33 -22.97 10.06
N PRO A 361 28.04 -22.61 10.08
CA PRO A 361 26.93 -23.50 9.73
C PRO A 361 27.07 -24.15 8.35
N LEU A 362 27.57 -23.43 7.33
CA LEU A 362 27.80 -23.96 5.98
C LEU A 362 28.81 -25.13 5.98
N PHE A 363 29.87 -25.03 6.77
CA PHE A 363 30.92 -26.06 6.85
C PHE A 363 30.48 -27.30 7.67
N LYS A 364 29.30 -27.27 8.32
CA LYS A 364 28.72 -28.40 9.05
C LYS A 364 27.81 -29.28 8.18
N GLN A 365 27.36 -28.79 7.01
CA GLN A 365 26.46 -29.52 6.11
C GLN A 365 27.20 -29.92 4.80
N GLY A 366 27.17 -31.21 4.43
CA GLY A 366 27.50 -31.69 3.07
C GLY A 366 28.82 -31.20 2.44
N LYS A 367 28.79 -30.95 1.12
CA LYS A 367 29.91 -30.79 0.14
C LYS A 367 31.08 -29.86 0.52
N HIS A 368 30.99 -29.08 1.60
CA HIS A 368 32.05 -28.16 2.07
C HIS A 368 32.70 -28.59 3.40
N LYS A 369 32.39 -29.78 3.92
CA LYS A 369 33.00 -30.34 5.13
C LYS A 369 34.51 -30.55 4.91
N GLY A 370 35.32 -29.64 5.45
CA GLY A 370 36.78 -29.62 5.23
C GLY A 370 37.22 -28.91 3.94
N GLY A 371 36.34 -28.15 3.29
CA GLY A 371 36.65 -27.37 2.08
C GLY A 371 37.54 -26.15 2.36
N GLN A 372 38.18 -25.64 1.31
CA GLN A 372 38.89 -24.35 1.34
C GLN A 372 37.93 -23.22 1.73
N GLY A 373 38.47 -22.21 2.43
CA GLY A 373 37.70 -21.07 2.90
C GLY A 373 36.96 -20.36 1.78
N VAL A 374 35.74 -19.91 2.05
CA VAL A 374 34.88 -19.23 1.10
C VAL A 374 35.13 -17.74 1.17
N LEU A 375 35.50 -17.14 0.03
CA LEU A 375 35.69 -15.70 -0.07
C LEU A 375 34.34 -15.00 -0.22
N VAL A 376 34.04 -14.07 0.69
CA VAL A 376 32.83 -13.25 0.69
C VAL A 376 33.24 -11.79 0.60
N LYS A 377 32.68 -11.08 -0.38
CA LYS A 377 32.91 -9.65 -0.62
C LYS A 377 31.69 -8.83 -0.26
N GLY A 378 31.88 -7.56 0.08
CA GLY A 378 30.78 -6.61 0.28
C GLY A 378 30.01 -6.77 1.60
N LEU A 379 30.59 -7.37 2.63
CA LEU A 379 29.93 -7.46 3.94
C LEU A 379 30.02 -6.11 4.67
N PRO A 380 28.92 -5.53 5.17
CA PRO A 380 28.96 -4.30 5.96
C PRO A 380 29.79 -4.43 7.24
N TYR A 381 30.38 -3.32 7.71
CA TYR A 381 31.16 -3.28 8.95
C TYR A 381 30.38 -3.74 10.19
N GLU A 382 29.08 -3.43 10.23
CA GLU A 382 28.19 -3.81 11.33
C GLU A 382 27.98 -5.33 11.41
N HIS A 383 28.18 -6.05 10.30
CA HIS A 383 27.96 -7.49 10.24
C HIS A 383 29.17 -8.29 10.75
N VAL A 384 30.32 -7.66 10.95
CA VAL A 384 31.55 -8.33 11.36
C VAL A 384 32.04 -7.83 12.70
N CYS A 385 32.53 -8.74 13.53
CA CYS A 385 33.13 -8.40 14.79
C CYS A 385 34.37 -9.26 15.04
N LYS A 386 35.39 -8.65 15.63
CA LYS A 386 36.65 -9.31 15.98
C LYS A 386 36.36 -10.43 16.96
N LEU A 387 36.88 -11.61 16.61
CA LEU A 387 36.84 -12.77 17.48
C LEU A 387 38.12 -12.81 18.32
N ASP A 388 37.99 -13.12 19.59
CA ASP A 388 39.16 -13.34 20.43
C ASP A 388 39.92 -14.61 20.03
N LYS A 389 41.23 -14.60 20.25
CA LYS A 389 42.12 -15.70 19.85
C LYS A 389 41.96 -16.95 20.72
N GLN A 390 41.19 -16.90 21.82
CA GLN A 390 40.98 -18.05 22.69
C GLN A 390 39.87 -18.99 22.19
N LYS A 391 40.19 -19.76 21.13
CA LYS A 391 39.93 -21.20 21.06
C LYS A 391 40.58 -21.83 19.84
#